data_AF-A0A9P5X1D9-F1
#
_entry.id   AF-A0A9P5X1D9-F1
#
_cell.length_a   1.000
_cell.length_b   1.000
_cell.length_c   1.000
_cell.angle_alpha   90.00
_cell.angle_beta   90.00
_cell.angle_gamma   90.00
#
_symmetry.space_group_name_H-M   'P 1'
#
loop_
_entity.id
_entity.type
_entity.pdbx_description
1 polymer ?
#
loop_
_entity_poly.entity_id
_entity_poly.type
_entity_poly.pdbx_seq_one_letter_code
_entity_poly.pdbx_strand_id
1 'polypeptide(L)'
;IKGAKAHTSMPQCQRCWHWGHNTEVCHCPAIHCPICTGPHLKASHHQLVGCCRGNPKVTPPVPPTPMDMPCMHVHSCINCGNKHAADNHHCPYWWHCFNRSWIQ
;
A
#
# COMPACT_ATOMS: atom_id res chain seq x y z
N ILE A 1 2.46 25.92 -3.50
CA ILE A 1 2.84 24.72 -2.74
C ILE A 1 1.71 24.46 -1.74
N LYS A 2 0.84 23.46 -1.96
CA LYS A 2 -0.27 23.18 -1.04
C LYS A 2 0.33 22.59 0.24
N GLY A 3 0.30 23.37 1.32
CA GLY A 3 0.80 22.97 2.63
C GLY A 3 0.05 21.74 3.13
N ALA A 4 0.81 20.70 3.48
CA ALA A 4 0.27 19.56 4.20
C ALA A 4 -0.28 20.06 5.54
N LYS A 5 -1.57 19.82 5.79
CA LYS A 5 -2.22 20.16 7.06
C LYS A 5 -1.55 19.37 8.18
N ALA A 6 -1.36 20.01 9.33
CA ALA A 6 -0.79 19.44 10.55
C ALA A 6 -1.23 17.98 10.73
N HIS A 7 -0.25 17.08 10.66
CA HIS A 7 -0.48 15.64 10.67
C HIS A 7 -0.86 15.25 12.10
N THR A 8 -1.91 14.45 12.25
CA THR A 8 -2.15 13.72 13.50
C THR A 8 -0.85 13.03 13.90
N SER A 9 -0.28 13.38 15.05
CA SER A 9 -0.18 12.56 16.28
C SER A 9 0.40 11.15 16.20
N MET A 10 0.08 10.46 15.12
CA MET A 10 -0.02 9.03 15.05
C MET A 10 0.59 8.56 13.72
N PRO A 11 1.48 7.56 13.77
CA PRO A 11 2.22 7.09 12.61
C PRO A 11 1.32 6.41 11.58
N GLN A 12 1.92 5.97 10.48
CA GLN A 12 1.29 5.05 9.54
C GLN A 12 1.05 3.68 10.19
N CYS A 13 -0.21 3.23 10.19
CA CYS A 13 -0.57 1.89 10.62
C CYS A 13 0.01 0.83 9.69
N GLN A 14 0.70 -0.19 10.23
CA GLN A 14 1.29 -1.27 9.41
C GLN A 14 0.27 -2.36 9.03
N ARG A 15 -0.95 -2.30 9.60
CA ARG A 15 -2.04 -3.22 9.25
C ARG A 15 -2.84 -2.71 8.06
N CYS A 16 -3.26 -1.45 8.06
CA CYS A 16 -4.12 -0.88 7.02
C CYS A 16 -3.43 0.15 6.12
N TRP A 17 -2.18 0.52 6.44
CA TRP A 17 -1.36 1.52 5.73
C TRP A 17 -1.85 2.97 5.75
N HIS A 18 -2.95 3.25 6.46
CA HIS A 18 -3.44 4.60 6.69
C HIS A 18 -2.60 5.33 7.74
N TRP A 19 -2.38 6.63 7.49
CA TRP A 19 -1.88 7.56 8.50
C TRP A 19 -2.95 7.88 9.54
N GLY A 20 -2.52 8.17 10.78
CA GLY A 20 -3.38 8.72 11.83
C GLY A 20 -3.74 7.76 12.95
N HIS A 21 -3.27 6.51 12.92
CA HIS A 21 -3.36 5.59 14.05
C HIS A 21 -2.25 4.54 13.98
N ASN A 22 -1.86 4.00 15.15
CA ASN A 22 -0.89 2.90 15.20
C ASN A 22 -1.58 1.53 14.96
N THR A 23 -0.77 0.50 14.77
CA THR A 23 -1.23 -0.87 14.53
C THR A 23 -2.03 -1.48 15.70
N GLU A 24 -1.74 -1.07 16.94
CA GLU A 24 -2.35 -1.63 18.16
C GLU A 24 -3.81 -1.22 18.30
N VAL A 25 -4.14 0.02 17.92
CA VAL A 25 -5.53 0.54 17.95
C VAL A 25 -6.27 0.36 16.62
N CYS A 26 -5.67 -0.33 15.66
CA CYS A 26 -6.26 -0.54 14.34
C CYS A 26 -7.37 -1.60 14.38
N HIS A 27 -8.60 -1.20 14.04
CA HIS A 27 -9.76 -2.09 13.97
C HIS A 27 -9.90 -2.83 12.63
N CYS A 28 -8.96 -2.70 11.69
CA CYS A 28 -9.01 -3.47 10.44
C CYS A 28 -8.92 -4.98 10.76
N PRO A 29 -9.81 -5.81 10.20
CA PRO A 29 -9.89 -7.25 10.53
C PRO A 29 -8.74 -8.06 9.93
N ALA A 30 -8.04 -7.51 8.93
CA ALA A 30 -6.95 -8.17 8.23
C ALA A 30 -5.80 -7.18 7.97
N ILE A 31 -4.64 -7.73 7.64
CA ILE A 31 -3.56 -6.96 7.03
C ILE A 31 -3.90 -6.64 5.58
N HIS A 32 -3.62 -5.41 5.18
CA HIS A 32 -3.87 -4.93 3.83
C HIS A 32 -2.57 -4.88 3.03
N CYS A 33 -2.70 -5.00 1.73
CA CYS A 33 -1.59 -4.89 0.81
C CYS A 33 -1.19 -3.42 0.66
N PRO A 34 0.08 -3.02 0.85
CA PRO A 34 0.50 -1.63 0.65
C PRO A 34 0.39 -1.17 -0.81
N ILE A 35 0.29 -2.11 -1.76
CA ILE A 35 0.18 -1.82 -3.20
C ILE A 35 -1.27 -1.47 -3.56
N CYS A 36 -2.22 -2.35 -3.25
CA CYS A 36 -3.60 -2.23 -3.74
C CYS A 36 -4.66 -2.16 -2.63
N THR A 37 -4.24 -2.02 -1.37
CA THR A 37 -5.09 -1.89 -0.17
C THR A 37 -6.09 -3.03 0.07
N GLY A 38 -5.97 -4.13 -0.68
CA GLY A 38 -6.78 -5.34 -0.53
C GLY A 38 -6.36 -6.18 0.69
N PRO A 39 -7.24 -7.05 1.22
CA PRO A 39 -7.04 -7.80 2.47
C PRO A 39 -6.09 -9.00 2.28
N HIS A 40 -4.83 -8.73 1.92
CA HIS A 40 -3.77 -9.72 1.74
C HIS A 40 -2.38 -9.13 1.96
N LEU A 41 -1.41 -9.99 2.23
CA LEU A 41 0.00 -9.61 2.34
C LEU A 41 0.57 -9.18 0.99
N LYS A 42 1.55 -8.27 0.99
CA LYS A 42 2.31 -7.89 -0.21
C LYS A 42 2.89 -9.10 -0.95
N ALA A 43 3.42 -10.09 -0.21
CA ALA A 43 3.98 -11.31 -0.77
C ALA A 43 2.96 -12.15 -1.56
N SER A 44 1.68 -12.10 -1.20
CA SER A 44 0.60 -12.84 -1.88
C SER A 44 -0.04 -12.03 -3.01
N HIS A 45 0.41 -10.79 -3.27
CA HIS A 45 -0.22 -9.88 -4.21
C HIS A 45 -0.32 -10.46 -5.62
N HIS A 46 0.77 -11.05 -6.14
CA HIS A 46 0.78 -11.58 -7.51
C HIS A 46 -0.16 -12.78 -7.70
N GLN A 47 -0.41 -13.54 -6.63
CA GLN A 47 -1.23 -14.75 -6.67
C GLN A 47 -2.72 -14.44 -6.51
N LEU A 48 -3.06 -13.39 -5.75
CA LEU A 48 -4.44 -13.09 -5.37
C LEU A 48 -5.09 -12.01 -6.24
N VAL A 49 -4.31 -11.05 -6.75
CA VAL A 49 -4.87 -9.91 -7.47
C VAL A 49 -5.02 -10.26 -8.95
N GLY A 50 -6.25 -10.15 -9.47
CA GLY A 50 -6.59 -10.56 -10.83
C GLY A 50 -5.71 -9.95 -11.94
N CYS A 51 -5.26 -8.71 -11.77
CA CYS A 51 -4.37 -8.07 -12.74
C CYS A 51 -2.97 -8.69 -12.82
N CYS A 52 -2.49 -9.33 -11.75
CA CYS A 52 -1.17 -9.95 -11.72
C CYS A 52 -1.27 -11.50 -11.82
N ARG A 53 -2.39 -12.11 -11.41
CA ARG A 53 -2.63 -13.56 -11.44
C ARG A 53 -2.69 -14.16 -12.84
N GLY A 54 -2.96 -13.34 -13.85
CA GLY A 54 -3.26 -13.80 -15.20
C GLY A 54 -4.61 -14.51 -15.27
N ASN A 55 -4.96 -14.95 -16.48
CA ASN A 55 -6.20 -15.66 -16.74
C ASN A 55 -6.01 -16.70 -17.84
N PRO A 56 -5.87 -17.99 -17.50
CA PRO A 56 -5.70 -19.06 -18.49
C PRO A 56 -7.01 -19.42 -19.21
N LYS A 57 -8.16 -18.93 -18.72
CA LYS A 57 -9.49 -19.28 -19.26
C LYS A 57 -9.96 -18.37 -20.39
N VAL A 58 -9.24 -17.29 -20.68
CA VAL A 58 -9.57 -16.37 -21.79
C VAL A 58 -8.75 -16.72 -23.03
N THR A 59 -9.25 -16.34 -24.21
CA THR A 59 -8.60 -16.59 -25.50
C THR A 59 -8.26 -15.26 -26.16
N PRO A 60 -6.97 -14.91 -26.34
CA PRO A 60 -5.78 -15.68 -25.96
C PRO A 60 -5.55 -15.69 -24.43
N PRO A 61 -4.90 -16.74 -23.87
CA PRO A 61 -4.57 -16.79 -22.45
C PRO A 61 -3.73 -15.60 -22.00
N VAL A 62 -4.06 -15.04 -20.84
CA VAL A 62 -3.26 -13.98 -20.21
C VAL A 62 -2.31 -14.63 -19.22
N PRO A 63 -0.98 -14.58 -19.44
CA PRO A 63 -0.02 -15.14 -18.48
C PRO A 63 -0.02 -14.35 -17.17
N PRO A 64 0.31 -14.99 -16.03
CA PRO A 64 0.57 -14.27 -14.79
C PRO A 64 1.77 -13.32 -14.95
N THR A 65 1.75 -12.23 -14.19
CA THR A 65 2.92 -11.34 -14.07
C THR A 65 4.00 -12.06 -13.28
N PRO A 66 5.26 -12.16 -13.80
CA PRO A 66 6.37 -12.76 -13.06
C PRO A 66 6.55 -12.14 -11.68
N MET A 67 6.99 -12.91 -10.68
CA MET A 67 7.19 -12.43 -9.31
C MET A 67 8.17 -11.25 -9.23
N ASP A 68 9.15 -11.20 -10.12
CA ASP A 68 10.19 -10.15 -10.15
C ASP A 68 9.76 -8.90 -10.94
N MET A 69 8.58 -8.93 -11.58
CA MET A 69 8.08 -7.81 -12.37
C MET A 69 7.09 -6.96 -11.56
N PRO A 70 7.14 -5.62 -11.63
CA PRO A 70 6.16 -4.78 -10.96
C PRO A 70 4.76 -5.05 -11.53
N CYS A 71 3.74 -5.09 -10.66
CA CYS A 71 2.38 -5.25 -11.17
C CYS A 71 1.97 -4.03 -12.01
N MET A 72 1.41 -4.29 -13.18
CA MET A 72 1.23 -3.29 -14.24
C MET A 72 0.09 -2.29 -13.99
N HIS A 73 -0.69 -2.43 -12.91
CA HIS A 73 -1.70 -1.44 -12.58
C HIS A 73 -1.09 -0.23 -11.87
N VAL A 74 -1.50 0.95 -12.29
CA VAL A 74 -1.20 2.18 -11.58
C VAL A 74 -1.93 2.15 -10.24
N HIS A 75 -1.18 2.07 -9.16
CA HIS A 75 -1.70 2.23 -7.82
C HIS A 75 -1.29 3.60 -7.26
N SER A 76 -2.12 4.16 -6.40
CA SER A 76 -1.87 5.42 -5.71
C SER A 76 -1.72 5.18 -4.21
N CYS A 77 -0.71 5.80 -3.61
CA CYS A 77 -0.52 5.75 -2.17
C CYS A 77 -1.73 6.35 -1.46
N ILE A 78 -2.28 5.62 -0.49
CA ILE A 78 -3.46 6.04 0.26
C ILE A 78 -3.25 7.32 1.07
N ASN A 79 -2.00 7.66 1.38
CA ASN A 79 -1.68 8.82 2.21
C ASN A 79 -1.34 10.08 1.40
N CYS A 80 -0.59 9.95 0.29
CA CYS A 80 -0.15 11.12 -0.49
C CYS A 80 -0.75 11.20 -1.91
N GLY A 81 -1.47 10.17 -2.37
CA GLY A 81 -2.10 10.12 -3.68
C GLY A 81 -1.14 9.90 -4.87
N ASN A 82 0.17 9.86 -4.64
CA ASN A 82 1.17 9.66 -5.70
C ASN A 82 1.26 8.20 -6.14
N LYS A 83 1.83 7.97 -7.34
CA LYS A 83 1.95 6.65 -7.99
C LYS A 83 3.05 5.77 -7.37
N HIS A 84 2.81 5.29 -6.15
CA HIS A 84 3.65 4.31 -5.46
C HIS A 84 2.87 3.59 -4.36
N ALA A 85 3.38 2.44 -3.92
CA ALA A 85 2.84 1.69 -2.79
C ALA A 85 3.03 2.45 -1.47
N ALA A 86 2.14 2.22 -0.51
CA ALA A 86 2.15 2.89 0.78
C ALA A 86 3.39 2.56 1.65
N ASP A 87 4.16 1.52 1.29
CA ASP A 87 5.41 1.13 1.92
C ASP A 87 6.67 1.65 1.19
N ASN A 88 6.52 2.54 0.22
CA ASN A 88 7.64 3.10 -0.53
C ASN A 88 8.47 4.05 0.34
N HIS A 89 9.78 3.85 0.38
CA HIS A 89 10.68 4.63 1.23
C HIS A 89 10.76 6.12 0.88
N HIS A 90 10.43 6.50 -0.36
CA HIS A 90 10.35 7.89 -0.79
C HIS A 90 9.00 8.54 -0.50
N CYS A 91 8.02 7.79 0.02
CA CYS A 91 6.76 8.37 0.47
C CYS A 91 7.01 9.16 1.77
N PRO A 92 6.65 10.45 1.86
CA PRO A 92 6.88 11.22 3.09
C PRO A 92 6.16 10.60 4.31
N TYR A 93 4.97 10.04 4.10
CA TYR A 93 4.24 9.35 5.16
C TYR A 93 4.93 8.06 5.60
N TRP A 94 5.54 7.29 4.69
CA TRP A 94 6.31 6.12 5.11
C TRP A 94 7.62 6.55 5.77
N TRP A 95 8.37 7.48 5.15
CA TRP A 95 9.65 7.95 5.65
C TRP A 95 9.57 8.50 7.07
N HIS A 96 8.50 9.22 7.37
CA HIS A 96 8.28 9.81 8.68
C HIS A 96 7.46 8.95 9.64
N CYS A 97 7.04 7.73 9.27
CA CYS A 97 6.23 6.88 10.15
C CYS A 97 6.94 6.46 11.45
N PHE A 98 8.27 6.53 11.49
CA PHE A 98 9.08 6.30 12.69
C PHE A 98 9.70 7.60 13.26
N ASN A 99 9.43 8.74 12.62
CA ASN A 99 10.03 10.01 12.99
C ASN A 99 9.14 10.74 14.01
N ARG A 100 9.46 10.58 15.29
CA ARG A 100 8.69 11.16 16.40
C ARG A 100 8.56 12.68 16.32
N SER A 101 9.58 13.40 15.84
CA SER A 101 9.50 14.87 15.73
C SER A 101 8.62 15.34 14.57
N TRP A 102 8.32 14.46 13.61
CA TRP A 102 7.38 14.74 12.52
C TRP A 102 5.93 14.39 12.86
N ILE A 103 5.76 13.44 13.78
CA ILE A 103 4.46 12.94 14.25
C ILE A 103 3.86 13.85 15.34
N GLN A 104 4.66 14.76 15.91
CA GLN A 104 4.29 15.66 17.03
C GLN A 104 3.21 16.69 16.70
#